data_AF-A0A924A7M8-F1
#
_entry.id   AF-A0A924A7M8-F1
#
_cell.length_a   1.000
_cell.length_b   1.000
_cell.length_c   1.000
_cell.angle_alpha   90.00
_cell.angle_beta   90.00
_cell.angle_gamma   90.00
#
_symmetry.space_group_name_H-M   'P 1'
#
loop_
_entity.id
_entity.type
_entity.pdbx_description
1 polymer ?
#
loop_
_entity_poly.entity_id
_entity_poly.type
_entity_poly.pdbx_seq_one_letter_code
_entity_poly.pdbx_strand_id
1 'polypeptide(L)'
;MAMRVLFSISILCLFAGCFSSQVRLPSSVNQVYQNSEIQQVLGMAAQNNILFHISDVTIREVEKTEIDQKCREIDEPLWAEKLSVYLSEFRKRPELLTRFHILEIKRGDTSQVQIQKDLDGAVTVSIQFVKIESRGKVQLESKLPCKGSIAEYLGREIVKTDFDFPTIEQFTAILQKQPERALVPRFQFSNEFLSYLAERGVIFKFTHEMSFEKTTKGHYVLADIMNQLSEDSKQPFHKHLNYWFKQISEKSTQAQVIQMFGLISEKDLKSGIKVESEGDHKIRLMGESDLTYVYTSYSVENEQIKLVSLKQLDDCLQTFTTDMTGVSFRKPASTDKESFLRPGYSCSLAPRVEAAK
;
A
#
# COMPACT_ATOMS: atom_id res chain seq x y z
N MET A 1 33.74 10.15 -61.54
CA MET A 1 33.66 10.64 -60.14
C MET A 1 32.71 9.76 -59.36
N ALA A 2 33.25 8.65 -58.85
CA ALA A 2 32.55 7.65 -58.07
C ALA A 2 33.07 7.74 -56.64
N MET A 3 32.57 8.66 -55.81
CA MET A 3 32.92 8.69 -54.38
C MET A 3 32.09 9.67 -53.53
N ARG A 4 30.78 9.83 -53.76
CA ARG A 4 29.95 10.67 -52.86
C ARG A 4 28.55 10.16 -52.53
N VAL A 5 28.17 8.98 -53.01
CA VAL A 5 26.82 8.42 -52.76
C VAL A 5 26.81 7.35 -51.65
N LEU A 6 27.99 6.90 -51.19
CA LEU A 6 28.11 5.83 -50.18
C LEU A 6 28.12 6.30 -48.72
N PHE A 7 28.15 7.61 -48.44
CA PHE A 7 28.18 8.13 -47.07
C PHE A 7 26.83 8.57 -46.51
N SER A 8 25.78 8.65 -47.35
CA SER A 8 24.46 9.15 -46.94
C SER A 8 23.44 8.04 -46.66
N ILE A 9 23.77 6.77 -46.92
CA ILE A 9 22.89 5.62 -46.64
C ILE A 9 23.28 4.90 -45.33
N SER A 10 24.52 5.06 -44.85
CA SER A 10 24.99 4.42 -43.62
C SER A 10 24.61 5.15 -42.33
N ILE A 11 24.09 6.39 -42.40
CA ILE A 11 23.65 7.17 -41.23
C ILE A 11 22.15 6.95 -40.93
N LEU A 12 21.35 6.52 -41.91
CA LEU A 12 19.92 6.25 -41.70
C LEU A 12 19.63 4.90 -41.04
N CYS A 13 20.59 3.96 -41.05
CA CYS A 13 20.43 2.63 -40.42
C CYS A 13 20.88 2.58 -38.94
N LEU A 14 21.40 3.67 -38.37
CA LEU A 14 21.81 3.74 -36.95
C LEU A 14 20.71 4.27 -36.01
N PHE A 15 19.56 4.72 -36.55
CA PHE A 15 18.43 5.20 -35.76
C PHE A 15 17.21 4.27 -35.76
N ALA A 16 17.29 3.11 -36.43
CA ALA A 16 16.27 2.06 -36.37
C ALA A 16 16.55 1.00 -35.27
N GLY A 17 17.18 1.43 -34.17
CA GLY A 17 17.20 0.65 -32.95
C GLY A 17 15.82 0.68 -32.32
N CYS A 18 14.98 -0.32 -32.63
CA CYS A 18 13.83 -0.66 -31.80
C CYS A 18 14.36 -1.02 -30.40
N PHE A 19 14.56 -0.03 -29.53
CA PHE A 19 14.84 -0.25 -28.13
C PHE A 19 13.53 -0.70 -27.45
N SER A 20 13.05 -1.92 -27.74
CA SER A 20 12.24 -2.62 -26.75
C SER A 20 13.22 -3.18 -25.72
N SER A 21 13.67 -2.34 -24.78
CA SER A 21 14.36 -2.86 -23.60
C SER A 21 13.36 -3.75 -22.87
N GLN A 22 13.50 -5.08 -23.00
CA GLN A 22 12.72 -6.01 -22.21
C GLN A 22 12.93 -5.68 -20.74
N VAL A 23 11.83 -5.55 -20.00
CA VAL A 23 11.86 -5.22 -18.58
C VAL A 23 12.60 -6.33 -17.84
N ARG A 24 13.70 -5.99 -17.14
CA ARG A 24 14.46 -6.95 -16.34
C ARG A 24 13.67 -7.28 -15.08
N LEU A 25 13.14 -8.49 -15.03
CA LEU A 25 12.39 -8.98 -13.88
C LEU A 25 13.33 -9.36 -12.73
N PRO A 26 12.92 -9.13 -11.46
CA PRO A 26 13.69 -9.58 -10.31
C PRO A 26 13.76 -11.10 -10.27
N SER A 27 14.93 -11.64 -9.95
CA SER A 27 15.17 -13.09 -9.93
C SER A 27 14.81 -13.76 -8.60
N SER A 28 14.57 -13.00 -7.52
CA SER A 28 14.25 -13.55 -6.20
C SER A 28 13.54 -12.56 -5.26
N VAL A 29 12.98 -13.12 -4.16
CA VAL A 29 12.30 -12.44 -3.06
C VAL A 29 13.12 -11.31 -2.43
N ASN A 30 14.43 -11.53 -2.26
CA ASN A 30 15.35 -10.58 -1.60
C ASN A 30 15.63 -9.30 -2.41
N GLN A 31 15.14 -9.19 -3.65
CA GLN A 31 15.40 -8.03 -4.51
C GLN A 31 14.35 -6.93 -4.41
N VAL A 32 13.26 -7.15 -3.67
CA VAL A 32 12.09 -6.27 -3.63
C VAL A 32 12.22 -5.17 -2.57
N TYR A 33 12.93 -5.42 -1.45
CA TYR A 33 13.02 -4.47 -0.33
C TYR A 33 14.39 -4.47 0.34
N GLN A 34 14.81 -3.30 0.84
CA GLN A 34 16.10 -3.13 1.53
C GLN A 34 15.98 -3.15 3.07
N ASN A 35 14.78 -2.94 3.63
CA ASN A 35 14.56 -2.91 5.07
C ASN A 35 14.30 -4.32 5.64
N SER A 36 15.39 -5.04 5.93
CA SER A 36 15.35 -6.40 6.49
C SER A 36 14.70 -6.46 7.88
N GLU A 37 14.72 -5.37 8.65
CA GLU A 37 14.13 -5.34 9.98
C GLU A 37 12.60 -5.36 9.92
N ILE A 38 12.01 -4.59 9.01
CA ILE A 38 10.56 -4.57 8.81
C ILE A 38 10.07 -5.89 8.24
N GLN A 39 10.78 -6.50 7.29
CA GLN A 39 10.45 -7.84 6.80
C GLN A 39 10.41 -8.86 7.94
N GLN A 40 11.40 -8.82 8.84
CA GLN A 40 11.45 -9.72 9.99
C GLN A 40 10.23 -9.53 10.90
N VAL A 41 9.86 -8.27 11.21
CA VAL A 41 8.69 -8.00 12.07
C VAL A 41 7.39 -8.42 11.43
N LEU A 42 7.18 -8.06 10.15
CA LEU A 42 6.00 -8.46 9.43
C LEU A 42 5.91 -9.99 9.33
N GLY A 43 7.05 -10.68 9.22
CA GLY A 43 7.12 -12.14 9.26
C GLY A 43 6.65 -12.70 10.60
N MET A 44 7.07 -12.12 11.73
CA MET A 44 6.57 -12.51 13.06
C MET A 44 5.07 -12.23 13.21
N ALA A 45 4.59 -11.10 12.70
CA ALA A 45 3.17 -10.76 12.70
C ALA A 45 2.34 -11.76 11.85
N ALA A 46 2.84 -12.12 10.66
CA ALA A 46 2.24 -13.12 9.79
C ALA A 46 2.16 -14.50 10.47
N GLN A 47 3.25 -14.96 11.09
CA GLN A 47 3.28 -16.21 11.86
C GLN A 47 2.23 -16.26 12.98
N ASN A 48 1.83 -15.10 13.49
CA ASN A 48 0.81 -14.94 14.51
C ASN A 48 -0.57 -14.54 13.94
N ASN A 49 -0.81 -14.66 12.63
CA ASN A 49 -2.09 -14.32 11.99
C ASN A 49 -2.58 -12.90 12.30
N ILE A 50 -1.65 -11.96 12.49
CA ILE A 50 -1.98 -10.56 12.76
C ILE A 50 -2.37 -9.87 11.45
N LEU A 51 -3.53 -9.23 11.45
CA LEU A 51 -3.97 -8.36 10.37
C LEU A 51 -3.79 -6.88 10.74
N PHE A 52 -3.59 -6.07 9.71
CA PHE A 52 -3.39 -4.63 9.84
C PHE A 52 -4.61 -3.90 9.30
N HIS A 53 -5.22 -3.06 10.13
CA HIS A 53 -6.28 -2.16 9.69
C HIS A 53 -5.77 -0.73 9.72
N ILE A 54 -5.70 -0.11 8.55
CA ILE A 54 -5.30 1.28 8.39
C ILE A 54 -6.42 1.94 7.60
N SER A 55 -7.20 2.76 8.29
CA SER A 55 -8.37 3.38 7.66
C SER A 55 -7.96 4.28 6.51
N ASP A 56 -8.81 4.41 5.49
CA ASP A 56 -8.53 5.28 4.34
C ASP A 56 -8.30 6.73 4.75
N VAL A 57 -8.93 7.18 5.85
CA VAL A 57 -8.68 8.49 6.46
C VAL A 57 -7.22 8.59 6.91
N THR A 58 -6.72 7.59 7.65
CA THR A 58 -5.35 7.56 8.20
C THR A 58 -4.29 7.52 7.10
N ILE A 59 -4.53 6.77 6.02
CA ILE A 59 -3.62 6.67 4.87
C ILE A 59 -3.36 8.06 4.24
N ARG A 60 -4.34 8.97 4.34
CA ARG A 60 -4.31 10.29 3.72
C ARG A 60 -3.80 11.40 4.66
N GLU A 61 -3.66 11.13 5.95
CA GLU A 61 -3.12 12.09 6.90
C GLU A 61 -1.60 12.27 6.64
N VAL A 62 -1.17 13.52 6.48
CA VAL A 62 0.22 13.90 6.17
C VAL A 62 0.65 15.09 7.03
N GLU A 63 1.88 15.05 7.53
CA GLU A 63 2.50 16.21 8.17
C GLU A 63 2.79 17.25 7.09
N LYS A 64 2.41 18.50 7.38
CA LYS A 64 2.54 19.57 6.40
C LYS A 64 2.65 20.94 7.05
N THR A 65 3.35 21.83 6.37
CA THR A 65 3.34 23.26 6.66
C THR A 65 2.81 24.00 5.44
N GLU A 66 1.76 24.80 5.60
CA GLU A 66 1.12 25.52 4.49
C GLU A 66 0.72 26.95 4.87
N ILE A 67 0.83 27.85 3.88
CA ILE A 67 0.27 29.21 3.94
C ILE A 67 -0.95 29.29 3.02
N ASP A 68 -0.81 28.74 1.81
CA ASP A 68 -1.88 28.54 0.84
C ASP A 68 -1.57 27.33 -0.05
N GLN A 69 -2.43 27.02 -1.02
CA GLN A 69 -2.25 25.88 -1.92
C GLN A 69 -0.97 25.93 -2.76
N LYS A 70 -0.40 27.12 -3.00
CA LYS A 70 0.82 27.31 -3.81
C LYS A 70 2.07 27.28 -2.94
N CYS A 71 1.94 27.62 -1.66
CA CYS A 71 3.04 27.61 -0.70
C CYS A 71 2.79 26.60 0.41
N ARG A 72 3.15 25.34 0.14
CA ARG A 72 3.06 24.21 1.08
C ARG A 72 4.22 23.22 0.92
N GLU A 73 4.64 22.64 2.03
CA GLU A 73 5.67 21.61 2.18
C GLU A 73 4.99 20.44 2.89
N ILE A 74 5.14 19.25 2.31
CA ILE A 74 4.60 18.00 2.84
C ILE A 74 5.79 17.12 3.14
N ASP A 75 5.87 16.63 4.37
CA ASP A 75 7.06 15.94 4.87
C ASP A 75 7.12 14.52 4.34
N GLU A 76 6.07 13.69 4.54
CA GLU A 76 5.82 12.39 3.88
C GLU A 76 4.58 11.73 4.55
N PRO A 77 4.03 10.61 4.04
CA PRO A 77 2.89 9.96 4.68
C PRO A 77 3.22 9.28 6.00
N LEU A 78 2.43 9.67 6.99
CA LEU A 78 2.64 9.40 8.41
C LEU A 78 2.54 7.92 8.81
N TRP A 79 1.57 7.20 8.22
CA TRP A 79 1.11 5.94 8.81
C TRP A 79 2.18 4.83 8.78
N ALA A 80 2.96 4.71 7.70
CA ALA A 80 3.89 3.60 7.50
C ALA A 80 5.11 3.74 8.43
N GLU A 81 5.66 4.96 8.51
CA GLU A 81 6.74 5.29 9.42
C GLU A 81 6.31 5.10 10.87
N LYS A 82 5.17 5.66 11.28
CA LYS A 82 4.70 5.53 12.66
C LYS A 82 4.40 4.08 13.02
N LEU A 83 3.76 3.31 12.14
CA LEU A 83 3.54 1.87 12.33
C LEU A 83 4.86 1.12 12.55
N SER A 84 5.88 1.44 11.76
CA SER A 84 7.20 0.81 11.83
C SER A 84 7.83 0.94 13.23
N VAL A 85 7.62 2.08 13.92
CA VAL A 85 8.11 2.32 15.28
C VAL A 85 7.48 1.32 16.26
N TYR A 86 6.14 1.17 16.25
CA TYR A 86 5.45 0.21 17.12
C TYR A 86 5.79 -1.23 16.80
N LEU A 87 5.90 -1.55 15.51
CA LEU A 87 6.28 -2.87 15.03
C LEU A 87 7.66 -3.30 15.54
N SER A 88 8.61 -2.37 15.60
CA SER A 88 9.97 -2.66 16.06
C SER A 88 10.05 -3.25 17.48
N GLU A 89 9.05 -2.99 18.34
CA GLU A 89 8.99 -3.54 19.69
C GLU A 89 8.77 -5.05 19.72
N PHE A 90 8.12 -5.62 18.71
CA PHE A 90 7.89 -7.07 18.66
C PHE A 90 9.17 -7.86 18.43
N ARG A 91 10.27 -7.24 17.98
CA ARG A 91 11.59 -7.88 17.97
C ARG A 91 12.15 -8.08 19.37
N LYS A 92 11.84 -7.14 20.26
CA LYS A 92 12.30 -7.17 21.66
C LYS A 92 11.39 -8.04 22.52
N ARG A 93 10.08 -8.04 22.21
CA ARG A 93 9.01 -8.67 22.99
C ARG A 93 8.04 -9.43 22.06
N PRO A 94 8.49 -10.52 21.41
CA PRO A 94 7.67 -11.26 20.45
C PRO A 94 6.42 -11.88 21.10
N GLU A 95 6.45 -12.15 22.40
CA GLU A 95 5.31 -12.66 23.17
C GLU A 95 4.11 -11.71 23.22
N LEU A 96 4.27 -10.44 22.84
CA LEU A 96 3.15 -9.49 22.77
C LEU A 96 2.26 -9.75 21.55
N LEU A 97 2.79 -10.38 20.50
CA LEU A 97 2.03 -10.69 19.29
C LEU A 97 0.92 -11.72 19.53
N THR A 98 0.94 -12.48 20.63
CA THR A 98 -0.10 -13.47 20.94
C THR A 98 -1.35 -12.87 21.58
N ARG A 99 -1.38 -11.55 21.83
CA ARG A 99 -2.39 -10.90 22.68
C ARG A 99 -3.51 -10.21 21.91
N PHE A 100 -3.40 -10.13 20.59
CA PHE A 100 -4.37 -9.45 19.74
C PHE A 100 -4.46 -10.08 18.36
N HIS A 101 -5.54 -9.84 17.62
CA HIS A 101 -5.74 -10.33 16.25
C HIS A 101 -5.48 -9.24 15.21
N ILE A 102 -5.85 -8.00 15.53
CA ILE A 102 -5.77 -6.86 14.63
C ILE A 102 -4.93 -5.76 15.29
N LEU A 103 -3.96 -5.24 14.55
CA LEU A 103 -3.31 -3.97 14.87
C LEU A 103 -3.90 -2.88 13.98
N GLU A 104 -4.48 -1.88 14.60
CA GLU A 104 -5.14 -0.76 13.94
C GLU A 104 -4.39 0.54 14.22
N ILE A 105 -4.20 1.38 13.19
CA ILE A 105 -3.82 2.78 13.36
C ILE A 105 -4.97 3.63 12.87
N LYS A 106 -5.45 4.54 13.72
CA LYS A 106 -6.54 5.44 13.37
C LYS A 106 -6.41 6.80 14.04
N ARG A 107 -7.03 7.80 13.43
CA ARG A 107 -7.27 9.09 14.08
C ARG A 107 -8.30 8.92 15.19
N GLY A 108 -8.05 9.53 16.34
CA GLY A 108 -8.98 9.62 17.46
C GLY A 108 -9.03 11.03 18.06
N ASP A 109 -9.80 11.19 19.13
CA ASP A 109 -9.93 12.46 19.85
C ASP A 109 -8.75 12.72 20.80
N THR A 110 -8.06 11.65 21.23
CA THR A 110 -6.91 11.70 22.13
C THR A 110 -5.84 10.71 21.70
N SER A 111 -4.57 11.06 21.91
CA SER A 111 -3.42 10.17 21.72
C SER A 111 -3.41 9.07 22.79
N GLN A 112 -3.72 7.82 22.41
CA GLN A 112 -3.76 6.68 23.32
C GLN A 112 -3.75 5.33 22.59
N VAL A 113 -3.50 4.25 23.32
CA VAL A 113 -3.68 2.88 22.82
C VAL A 113 -4.95 2.29 23.44
N GLN A 114 -5.88 1.85 22.60
CA GLN A 114 -7.14 1.23 23.02
C GLN A 114 -7.17 -0.25 22.69
N ILE A 115 -7.83 -1.03 23.56
CA ILE A 115 -8.13 -2.43 23.31
C ILE A 115 -9.64 -2.55 23.12
N GLN A 116 -10.04 -3.08 21.97
CA GLN A 116 -11.42 -3.45 21.70
C GLN A 116 -11.52 -4.96 21.65
N LYS A 117 -12.53 -5.52 22.30
CA LYS A 117 -12.86 -6.93 22.22
C LYS A 117 -14.22 -7.10 21.59
N ASP A 118 -14.28 -7.84 20.50
CA ASP A 118 -15.53 -8.14 19.80
C ASP A 118 -16.29 -9.27 20.51
N LEU A 119 -17.58 -9.44 20.17
CA LEU A 119 -18.47 -10.44 20.77
C LEU A 119 -17.97 -11.88 20.59
N ASP A 120 -17.23 -12.15 19.51
CA ASP A 120 -16.63 -13.46 19.23
C ASP A 120 -15.26 -13.66 19.91
N GLY A 121 -14.81 -12.69 20.70
CA GLY A 121 -13.56 -12.73 21.44
C GLY A 121 -12.35 -12.23 20.66
N ALA A 122 -12.53 -11.74 19.43
CA ALA A 122 -11.43 -11.09 18.70
C ALA A 122 -10.97 -9.84 19.45
N VAL A 123 -9.69 -9.53 19.33
CA VAL A 123 -9.05 -8.44 20.07
C VAL A 123 -8.37 -7.54 19.06
N THR A 124 -8.76 -6.27 19.05
CA THR A 124 -8.17 -5.22 18.23
C THR A 124 -7.39 -4.29 19.14
N VAL A 125 -6.13 -4.05 18.79
CA VAL A 125 -5.28 -3.03 19.43
C VAL A 125 -5.27 -1.83 18.51
N SER A 126 -5.82 -0.71 18.97
CA SER A 126 -5.87 0.53 18.20
C SER A 126 -4.85 1.53 18.74
N ILE A 127 -3.89 1.91 17.92
CA ILE A 127 -3.03 3.08 18.13
C ILE A 127 -3.82 4.30 17.63
N GLN A 128 -4.32 5.10 18.56
CA GLN A 128 -5.06 6.33 18.26
C GLN A 128 -4.14 7.52 18.32
N PHE A 129 -4.04 8.25 17.22
CA PHE A 129 -3.30 9.51 17.15
C PHE A 129 -4.26 10.69 17.03
N VAL A 130 -3.80 11.87 17.44
CA VAL A 130 -4.57 13.12 17.33
C VAL A 130 -3.87 14.09 16.40
N LYS A 131 -4.67 14.78 15.58
CA LYS A 131 -4.18 15.85 14.69
C LYS A 131 -3.98 17.12 15.51
N ILE A 132 -2.79 17.72 15.41
CA ILE A 132 -2.45 18.99 16.03
C ILE A 132 -2.24 20.02 14.94
N GLU A 133 -2.95 21.14 15.03
CA GLU A 133 -2.73 22.30 14.16
C GLU A 133 -2.15 23.44 14.99
N SER A 134 -0.95 23.89 14.63
CA SER A 134 -0.38 25.13 15.15
C SER A 134 -0.51 26.23 14.10
N ARG A 135 -0.96 27.40 14.52
CA ARG A 135 -1.20 28.56 13.66
C ARG A 135 -0.29 29.69 14.06
N GLY A 136 0.37 30.29 13.08
CA GLY A 136 1.25 31.43 13.26
C GLY A 136 1.01 32.47 12.17
N LYS A 137 1.86 33.51 12.17
CA LYS A 137 1.95 34.46 11.07
C LYS A 137 3.35 34.41 10.49
N VAL A 138 3.46 34.58 9.18
CA VAL A 138 4.74 34.72 8.50
C VAL A 138 5.41 36.02 8.96
N GLN A 139 6.62 35.89 9.48
CA GLN A 139 7.53 36.95 9.91
C GLN A 139 8.78 36.96 9.02
N LEU A 140 9.67 37.95 9.17
CA LEU A 140 10.87 38.07 8.33
C LEU A 140 11.86 36.90 8.51
N GLU A 141 11.89 36.27 9.68
CA GLU A 141 12.66 35.05 9.94
C GLU A 141 11.93 33.73 9.62
N SER A 142 10.67 33.77 9.17
CA SER A 142 9.92 32.55 8.91
C SER A 142 10.52 31.74 7.74
N LYS A 143 10.76 30.45 7.96
CA LYS A 143 11.09 29.51 6.89
C LYS A 143 9.82 29.24 6.07
N LEU A 144 9.79 29.72 4.83
CA LEU A 144 8.68 29.45 3.93
C LEU A 144 8.70 27.99 3.45
N PRO A 145 7.53 27.34 3.36
CA PRO A 145 7.41 25.97 2.83
C PRO A 145 7.52 25.91 1.29
N CYS A 146 7.95 26.98 0.64
CA CYS A 146 8.02 27.09 -0.82
C CYS A 146 9.15 28.01 -1.29
N LYS A 147 9.50 27.92 -2.57
CA LYS A 147 10.44 28.83 -3.23
C LYS A 147 9.70 30.13 -3.63
N GLY A 148 9.44 31.00 -2.66
CA GLY A 148 8.76 32.29 -2.85
C GLY A 148 9.43 33.42 -2.08
N SER A 149 9.06 34.66 -2.39
CA SER A 149 9.56 35.83 -1.64
C SER A 149 8.78 36.00 -0.34
N ILE A 150 9.48 36.18 0.79
CA ILE A 150 8.85 36.37 2.09
C ILE A 150 7.95 37.60 2.16
N ALA A 151 8.24 38.62 1.35
CA ALA A 151 7.43 39.83 1.25
C ALA A 151 6.00 39.54 0.74
N GLU A 152 5.81 38.52 -0.09
CA GLU A 152 4.48 38.15 -0.64
C GLU A 152 3.57 37.53 0.41
N TYR A 153 4.16 36.91 1.43
CA TYR A 153 3.47 36.13 2.45
C TYR A 153 3.52 36.77 3.83
N LEU A 154 4.28 37.85 4.04
CA LEU A 154 4.43 38.51 5.33
C LEU A 154 3.07 38.85 5.95
N GLY A 155 2.88 38.47 7.22
CA GLY A 155 1.64 38.68 7.96
C GLY A 155 0.49 37.71 7.63
N ARG A 156 0.62 36.86 6.59
CA ARG A 156 -0.34 35.80 6.31
C ARG A 156 -0.26 34.69 7.35
N GLU A 157 -1.35 33.96 7.50
CA GLU A 157 -1.41 32.78 8.37
C GLU A 157 -0.53 31.66 7.80
N ILE A 158 0.29 31.05 8.65
CA ILE A 158 1.03 29.83 8.36
C ILE A 158 0.52 28.75 9.31
N VAL A 159 0.11 27.62 8.77
CA VAL A 159 -0.46 26.49 9.52
C VAL A 159 0.51 25.32 9.41
N LYS A 160 0.90 24.77 10.56
CA LYS A 160 1.65 23.53 10.65
C LYS A 160 0.74 22.45 11.23
N THR A 161 0.58 21.38 10.46
CA THR A 161 -0.14 20.16 10.84
C THR A 161 0.87 19.12 11.29
N ASP A 162 0.75 18.70 12.54
CA ASP A 162 1.52 17.64 13.18
C ASP A 162 0.57 16.57 13.74
N PHE A 163 1.10 15.43 14.17
CA PHE A 163 0.32 14.38 14.81
C PHE A 163 0.98 13.90 16.09
N ASP A 164 0.18 13.79 17.14
CA ASP A 164 0.62 13.22 18.41
C ASP A 164 0.17 11.77 18.52
N PHE A 165 1.13 10.92 18.87
CA PHE A 165 1.03 9.47 18.91
C PHE A 165 1.34 8.97 20.32
N PRO A 166 0.69 7.89 20.79
CA PRO A 166 0.96 7.35 22.11
C PRO A 166 2.37 6.79 22.16
N THR A 167 3.01 6.87 23.33
CA THR A 167 4.40 6.43 23.44
C THR A 167 4.52 4.90 23.35
N ILE A 168 5.72 4.43 23.03
CA ILE A 168 6.03 3.01 22.97
C ILE A 168 5.88 2.33 24.34
N GLU A 169 6.20 3.04 25.41
CA GLU A 169 5.99 2.57 26.78
C GLU A 169 4.51 2.37 27.08
N GLN A 170 3.66 3.31 26.65
CA GLN A 170 2.20 3.19 26.80
C GLN A 170 1.66 2.00 26.03
N PHE A 171 2.05 1.86 24.76
CA PHE A 171 1.67 0.72 23.91
C PHE A 171 2.03 -0.61 24.54
N THR A 172 3.28 -0.74 24.96
CA THR A 172 3.81 -1.97 25.56
C THR A 172 3.14 -2.27 26.90
N ALA A 173 2.96 -1.26 27.76
CA ALA A 173 2.33 -1.44 29.06
C ALA A 173 0.86 -1.89 28.94
N ILE A 174 0.14 -1.45 27.92
CA ILE A 174 -1.24 -1.88 27.67
C ILE A 174 -1.28 -3.32 27.15
N LEU A 175 -0.43 -3.67 26.18
CA LEU A 175 -0.34 -5.04 25.68
C LEU A 175 0.06 -6.03 26.78
N GLN A 176 1.02 -5.66 27.64
CA GLN A 176 1.47 -6.51 28.75
C GLN A 176 0.38 -6.85 29.77
N LYS A 177 -0.68 -6.05 29.86
CA LYS A 177 -1.83 -6.30 30.73
C LYS A 177 -2.88 -7.20 30.07
N GLN A 178 -2.81 -7.42 28.75
CA GLN A 178 -3.77 -8.27 28.05
C GLN A 178 -3.41 -9.75 28.22
N PRO A 179 -4.39 -10.64 28.43
CA PRO A 179 -4.14 -12.08 28.36
C PRO A 179 -3.79 -12.49 26.93
N GLU A 180 -3.37 -13.74 26.74
CA GLU A 180 -3.33 -14.34 25.42
C GLU A 180 -4.72 -14.30 24.78
N ARG A 181 -4.76 -14.04 23.47
CA ARG A 181 -6.03 -13.94 22.75
C ARG A 181 -6.69 -15.31 22.63
N ALA A 182 -8.01 -15.32 22.65
CA ALA A 182 -8.76 -16.54 22.37
C ALA A 182 -8.62 -16.96 20.89
N LEU A 183 -8.82 -18.24 20.59
CA LEU A 183 -8.94 -18.70 19.21
C LEU A 183 -10.29 -18.24 18.64
N VAL A 184 -10.23 -17.47 17.55
CA VAL A 184 -11.42 -16.94 16.87
C VAL A 184 -11.50 -17.49 15.45
N PRO A 185 -12.59 -18.16 15.05
CA PRO A 185 -12.70 -18.86 13.76
C PRO A 185 -12.37 -18.01 12.52
N ARG A 186 -12.78 -16.74 12.47
CA ARG A 186 -12.52 -15.86 11.32
C ARG A 186 -11.05 -15.50 11.09
N PHE A 187 -10.20 -15.75 12.09
CA PHE A 187 -8.74 -15.58 12.00
C PHE A 187 -7.99 -16.92 11.92
N GLN A 188 -8.70 -18.05 11.82
CA GLN A 188 -8.12 -19.38 11.60
C GLN A 188 -7.97 -19.64 10.10
N PHE A 189 -6.90 -19.10 9.51
CA PHE A 189 -6.54 -19.30 8.10
C PHE A 189 -5.03 -19.55 7.98
N SER A 190 -4.59 -20.08 6.82
CA SER A 190 -3.15 -20.25 6.54
C SER A 190 -2.44 -18.89 6.52
N ASN A 191 -1.30 -18.81 7.19
CA ASN A 191 -0.47 -17.60 7.25
C ASN A 191 0.57 -17.52 6.12
N GLU A 192 0.57 -18.47 5.17
CA GLU A 192 1.57 -18.53 4.10
C GLU A 192 1.45 -17.31 3.18
N PHE A 193 0.24 -16.88 2.84
CA PHE A 193 0.06 -15.66 2.05
C PHE A 193 0.52 -14.40 2.79
N LEU A 194 0.24 -14.28 4.09
CA LEU A 194 0.76 -13.16 4.90
C LEU A 194 2.29 -13.19 4.97
N SER A 195 2.88 -14.38 5.06
CA SER A 195 4.34 -14.55 5.08
C SER A 195 4.93 -14.17 3.73
N TYR A 196 4.31 -14.57 2.62
CA TYR A 196 4.66 -14.15 1.26
C TYR A 196 4.65 -12.62 1.13
N LEU A 197 3.62 -11.94 1.64
CA LEU A 197 3.56 -10.46 1.65
C LEU A 197 4.64 -9.84 2.55
N ALA A 198 4.84 -10.39 3.76
CA ALA A 198 5.80 -9.90 4.74
C ALA A 198 7.25 -9.92 4.23
N GLU A 199 7.66 -10.98 3.53
CA GLU A 199 8.96 -11.08 2.86
C GLU A 199 9.23 -9.93 1.87
N ARG A 200 8.17 -9.27 1.39
CA ARG A 200 8.23 -8.17 0.42
C ARG A 200 8.00 -6.80 1.08
N GLY A 201 7.89 -6.73 2.41
CA GLY A 201 7.55 -5.50 3.11
C GLY A 201 6.10 -5.06 2.90
N VAL A 202 5.21 -5.99 2.57
CA VAL A 202 3.81 -5.73 2.22
C VAL A 202 2.90 -6.22 3.34
N ILE A 203 1.92 -5.40 3.72
CA ILE A 203 0.81 -5.81 4.60
C ILE A 203 -0.45 -6.07 3.76
N PHE A 204 -1.27 -6.99 4.22
CA PHE A 204 -2.60 -7.20 3.67
C PHE A 204 -3.55 -6.08 4.14
N LYS A 205 -4.03 -5.25 3.22
CA LYS A 205 -5.03 -4.21 3.51
C LYS A 205 -6.38 -4.88 3.70
N PHE A 206 -6.94 -4.69 4.88
CA PHE A 206 -8.16 -5.34 5.36
C PHE A 206 -9.08 -4.29 6.00
N THR A 207 -10.39 -4.53 6.03
CA THR A 207 -11.37 -3.73 6.80
C THR A 207 -12.19 -4.61 7.72
N HIS A 208 -12.60 -4.11 8.90
CA HIS A 208 -13.31 -4.91 9.90
C HIS A 208 -14.53 -5.64 9.32
N GLU A 209 -15.29 -5.00 8.44
CA GLU A 209 -16.49 -5.55 7.80
C GLU A 209 -16.19 -6.86 7.05
N MET A 210 -15.07 -6.90 6.33
CA MET A 210 -14.64 -8.07 5.56
C MET A 210 -14.40 -9.30 6.44
N SER A 211 -13.93 -9.12 7.68
CA SER A 211 -13.71 -10.26 8.59
C SER A 211 -15.01 -10.83 9.16
N PHE A 212 -16.08 -10.04 9.19
CA PHE A 212 -17.40 -10.50 9.65
C PHE A 212 -18.24 -11.09 8.54
N GLU A 213 -17.88 -10.86 7.27
CA GLU A 213 -18.62 -11.38 6.14
C GLU A 213 -18.65 -12.91 6.16
N LYS A 214 -19.87 -13.45 6.05
CA LYS A 214 -20.13 -14.89 6.03
C LYS A 214 -20.92 -15.27 4.80
N THR A 215 -20.65 -16.46 4.28
CA THR A 215 -21.55 -17.13 3.35
C THR A 215 -22.84 -17.54 4.09
N THR A 216 -23.90 -17.86 3.34
CA THR A 216 -25.16 -18.41 3.89
C THR A 216 -24.96 -19.72 4.66
N LYS A 217 -23.88 -20.45 4.37
CA LYS A 217 -23.46 -21.69 5.07
C LYS A 217 -22.68 -21.41 6.37
N GLY A 218 -22.44 -20.14 6.69
CA GLY A 218 -21.76 -19.72 7.91
C GLY A 218 -20.24 -19.70 7.84
N HIS A 219 -19.63 -19.95 6.66
CA HIS A 219 -18.18 -19.84 6.49
C HIS A 219 -17.76 -18.38 6.42
N TYR A 220 -16.62 -18.04 7.03
CA TYR A 220 -16.07 -16.69 6.99
C TYR A 220 -15.34 -16.45 5.67
N VAL A 221 -15.80 -15.44 4.92
CA VAL A 221 -15.30 -15.14 3.57
C VAL A 221 -13.81 -14.82 3.57
N LEU A 222 -13.35 -14.01 4.53
CA LEU A 222 -11.94 -13.67 4.68
C LEU A 222 -11.06 -14.92 4.87
N ALA A 223 -11.48 -15.87 5.72
CA ALA A 223 -10.70 -17.06 5.99
C ALA A 223 -10.55 -17.94 4.73
N ASP A 224 -11.65 -18.14 3.99
CA ASP A 224 -11.65 -18.90 2.75
C ASP A 224 -10.76 -18.24 1.68
N ILE A 225 -10.81 -16.91 1.55
CA ILE A 225 -9.94 -16.16 0.62
C ILE A 225 -8.47 -16.28 1.03
N MET A 226 -8.13 -16.11 2.30
CA MET A 226 -6.74 -16.20 2.78
C MET A 226 -6.16 -17.60 2.57
N ASN A 227 -6.98 -18.65 2.73
CA ASN A 227 -6.59 -20.02 2.42
C ASN A 227 -6.32 -20.21 0.92
N GLN A 228 -7.20 -19.70 0.04
CA GLN A 228 -7.00 -19.78 -1.40
C GLN A 228 -5.74 -19.02 -1.85
N LEU A 229 -5.53 -17.80 -1.35
CA LEU A 229 -4.32 -17.02 -1.66
C LEU A 229 -3.05 -17.69 -1.15
N SER A 230 -3.13 -18.41 -0.03
CA SER A 230 -2.01 -19.17 0.51
C SER A 230 -1.60 -20.31 -0.42
N GLU A 231 -2.56 -21.08 -0.94
CA GLU A 231 -2.28 -22.12 -1.95
C GLU A 231 -1.73 -21.54 -3.25
N ASP A 232 -2.29 -20.43 -3.71
CA ASP A 232 -1.80 -19.72 -4.90
C ASP A 232 -0.36 -19.23 -4.70
N SER A 233 0.00 -18.76 -3.50
CA SER A 233 1.32 -18.17 -3.19
C SER A 233 2.49 -19.16 -3.22
N LYS A 234 2.20 -20.46 -3.12
CA LYS A 234 3.20 -21.55 -3.21
C LYS A 234 3.71 -21.76 -4.63
N GLN A 235 3.01 -21.21 -5.61
CA GLN A 235 3.26 -21.48 -7.02
C GLN A 235 4.36 -20.57 -7.58
N PRO A 236 5.09 -20.98 -8.63
CA PRO A 236 6.26 -20.25 -9.12
C PRO A 236 5.94 -19.03 -10.01
N PHE A 237 4.67 -18.67 -10.18
CA PHE A 237 4.21 -17.73 -11.21
C PHE A 237 4.10 -16.26 -10.76
N HIS A 238 4.77 -15.83 -9.70
CA HIS A 238 4.61 -14.46 -9.16
C HIS A 238 5.67 -13.46 -9.65
N LYS A 239 6.17 -13.60 -10.89
CA LYS A 239 7.31 -12.81 -11.36
C LYS A 239 6.96 -11.34 -11.54
N HIS A 240 5.83 -11.06 -12.18
CA HIS A 240 5.36 -9.70 -12.43
C HIS A 240 4.77 -9.07 -11.17
N LEU A 241 4.11 -9.85 -10.32
CA LEU A 241 3.68 -9.42 -9.00
C LEU A 241 4.86 -8.90 -8.16
N ASN A 242 5.93 -9.69 -8.07
CA ASN A 242 7.16 -9.27 -7.37
C ASN A 242 7.81 -8.04 -8.04
N TYR A 243 7.81 -7.98 -9.37
CA TYR A 243 8.30 -6.81 -10.11
C TYR A 243 7.53 -5.54 -9.72
N TRP A 244 6.20 -5.60 -9.65
CA TRP A 244 5.38 -4.43 -9.32
C TRP A 244 5.50 -4.00 -7.87
N PHE A 245 5.60 -4.93 -6.91
CA PHE A 245 5.95 -4.55 -5.53
C PHE A 245 7.27 -3.79 -5.49
N LYS A 246 8.28 -4.24 -6.23
CA LYS A 246 9.56 -3.54 -6.31
C LYS A 246 9.42 -2.15 -6.95
N GLN A 247 8.73 -2.06 -8.10
CA GLN A 247 8.55 -0.78 -8.79
C GLN A 247 7.80 0.24 -7.95
N ILE A 248 6.78 -0.19 -7.22
CA ILE A 248 6.06 0.67 -6.28
C ILE A 248 7.00 1.10 -5.15
N SER A 249 7.78 0.18 -4.57
CA SER A 249 8.75 0.49 -3.52
C SER A 249 9.73 1.58 -3.90
N GLU A 250 10.32 1.46 -5.09
CA GLU A 250 11.42 2.32 -5.54
C GLU A 250 10.91 3.71 -5.95
N LYS A 251 9.61 3.84 -6.27
CA LYS A 251 9.05 5.04 -6.90
C LYS A 251 7.99 5.75 -6.08
N SER A 252 7.39 5.09 -5.09
CA SER A 252 6.37 5.67 -4.22
C SER A 252 6.97 5.94 -2.84
N THR A 253 7.12 7.20 -2.46
CA THR A 253 7.56 7.59 -1.12
C THR A 253 6.68 6.97 -0.03
N GLN A 254 5.37 6.82 -0.28
CA GLN A 254 4.47 6.17 0.68
C GLN A 254 4.74 4.69 0.93
N ALA A 255 5.33 4.01 -0.06
CA ALA A 255 5.53 2.57 -0.03
C ALA A 255 6.97 2.17 0.34
N GLN A 256 7.83 3.17 0.61
CA GLN A 256 9.24 2.97 0.95
C GLN A 256 9.49 2.37 2.34
N VAL A 257 8.50 2.44 3.24
CA VAL A 257 8.61 1.85 4.59
C VAL A 257 7.75 0.60 4.76
N ILE A 258 6.47 0.67 4.39
CA ILE A 258 5.54 -0.48 4.37
C ILE A 258 4.62 -0.31 3.15
N GLN A 259 4.44 -1.37 2.36
CA GLN A 259 3.48 -1.38 1.24
C GLN A 259 2.17 -2.07 1.62
N MET A 260 1.16 -1.91 0.78
CA MET A 260 -0.10 -2.62 0.91
C MET A 260 -0.34 -3.60 -0.24
N PHE A 261 -1.10 -4.64 0.05
CA PHE A 261 -1.79 -5.46 -0.93
C PHE A 261 -3.30 -5.36 -0.65
N GLY A 262 -4.08 -4.90 -1.62
CA GLY A 262 -5.51 -4.68 -1.47
C GLY A 262 -6.34 -5.91 -1.81
N LEU A 263 -7.33 -6.22 -0.98
CA LEU A 263 -8.46 -7.07 -1.34
C LEU A 263 -9.73 -6.22 -1.39
N ILE A 264 -10.43 -6.22 -2.53
CA ILE A 264 -11.58 -5.34 -2.77
C ILE A 264 -12.81 -6.17 -3.10
N SER A 265 -13.94 -5.87 -2.47
CA SER A 265 -15.22 -6.48 -2.86
C SER A 265 -15.76 -5.75 -4.09
N GLU A 266 -15.83 -6.44 -5.23
CA GLU A 266 -16.37 -5.91 -6.48
C GLU A 266 -17.25 -6.95 -7.16
N LYS A 267 -18.37 -6.53 -7.77
CA LYS A 267 -19.21 -7.45 -8.56
C LYS A 267 -18.46 -7.97 -9.78
N ASP A 268 -17.87 -7.05 -10.53
CA ASP A 268 -17.04 -7.37 -11.67
C ASP A 268 -15.59 -7.55 -11.19
N LEU A 269 -15.12 -8.78 -11.22
CA LEU A 269 -13.79 -9.11 -10.71
C LEU A 269 -12.68 -8.44 -11.51
N LYS A 270 -11.86 -7.68 -10.80
CA LYS A 270 -10.68 -6.98 -11.31
C LYS A 270 -9.44 -7.24 -10.47
N SER A 271 -8.29 -7.02 -11.08
CA SER A 271 -6.99 -7.06 -10.41
C SER A 271 -6.00 -6.15 -11.11
N GLY A 272 -4.97 -5.68 -10.40
CA GLY A 272 -3.91 -4.88 -10.99
C GLY A 272 -3.28 -3.93 -9.98
N ILE A 273 -3.08 -2.68 -10.40
CA ILE A 273 -2.50 -1.61 -9.58
C ILE A 273 -3.58 -0.57 -9.28
N LYS A 274 -3.85 -0.35 -7.99
CA LYS A 274 -4.78 0.68 -7.52
C LYS A 274 -4.02 1.92 -7.08
N VAL A 275 -4.60 3.08 -7.35
CA VAL A 275 -4.13 4.39 -6.89
C VAL A 275 -5.26 5.02 -6.09
N GLU A 276 -5.13 5.08 -4.77
CA GLU A 276 -6.09 5.79 -3.92
C GLU A 276 -5.89 7.29 -4.09
N SER A 277 -6.88 7.94 -4.70
CA SER A 277 -6.98 9.40 -4.78
C SER A 277 -8.30 9.86 -4.16
N GLU A 278 -8.44 11.13 -3.79
CA GLU A 278 -9.71 11.67 -3.27
C GLU A 278 -10.82 11.70 -4.34
N GLY A 279 -11.36 10.53 -4.69
CA GLY A 279 -12.36 10.39 -5.74
C GLY A 279 -11.79 10.55 -7.15
N ASP A 280 -12.48 9.94 -8.12
CA ASP A 280 -12.03 9.84 -9.51
C ASP A 280 -11.86 11.20 -10.21
N HIS A 281 -12.32 12.30 -9.60
CA HIS A 281 -12.40 13.63 -10.22
C HIS A 281 -11.78 14.79 -9.43
N LYS A 282 -11.24 14.61 -8.21
CA LYS A 282 -10.57 15.74 -7.55
C LYS A 282 -9.15 15.92 -8.09
N ILE A 283 -8.85 17.16 -8.48
CA ILE A 283 -7.50 17.60 -8.81
C ILE A 283 -6.60 17.31 -7.60
N ARG A 284 -5.51 16.59 -7.81
CA ARG A 284 -4.51 16.31 -6.78
C ARG A 284 -4.01 17.64 -6.21
N LEU A 285 -4.14 17.83 -4.90
CA LEU A 285 -3.52 19.00 -4.27
C LEU A 285 -2.00 18.84 -4.38
N MET A 286 -1.30 19.90 -4.80
CA MET A 286 0.12 19.83 -5.16
C MET A 286 0.99 19.26 -4.02
N GLY A 287 1.58 18.08 -4.20
CA GLY A 287 2.47 17.48 -3.21
C GLY A 287 1.83 16.44 -2.28
N GLU A 288 0.51 16.22 -2.36
CA GLU A 288 -0.11 15.05 -1.71
C GLU A 288 0.30 13.78 -2.47
N SER A 289 0.63 12.72 -1.77
CA SER A 289 1.04 11.45 -2.36
C SER A 289 -0.16 10.53 -2.58
N ASP A 290 -0.26 9.91 -3.76
CA ASP A 290 -1.31 8.94 -4.05
C ASP A 290 -0.85 7.54 -3.59
N LEU A 291 -1.62 6.88 -2.72
CA LEU A 291 -1.27 5.53 -2.27
C LEU A 291 -1.45 4.55 -3.42
N THR A 292 -0.32 4.03 -3.89
CA THR A 292 -0.28 3.06 -4.98
C THR A 292 0.03 1.68 -4.41
N TYR A 293 -0.79 0.69 -4.75
CA TYR A 293 -0.60 -0.68 -4.30
C TYR A 293 -1.14 -1.70 -5.31
N VAL A 294 -0.60 -2.93 -5.23
CA VAL A 294 -1.17 -4.06 -5.96
C VAL A 294 -2.46 -4.49 -5.29
N TYR A 295 -3.49 -4.79 -6.07
CA TYR A 295 -4.76 -5.27 -5.53
C TYR A 295 -5.35 -6.43 -6.34
N THR A 296 -6.16 -7.21 -5.64
CA THR A 296 -7.05 -8.22 -6.20
C THR A 296 -8.47 -7.96 -5.70
N SER A 297 -9.46 -8.57 -6.34
CA SER A 297 -10.86 -8.47 -5.92
C SER A 297 -11.51 -9.83 -5.73
N TYR A 298 -12.59 -9.81 -4.97
CA TYR A 298 -13.47 -10.94 -4.77
C TYR A 298 -14.92 -10.50 -4.89
N SER A 299 -15.79 -11.47 -5.15
CA SER A 299 -17.24 -11.33 -5.12
C SER A 299 -17.83 -12.55 -4.43
N VAL A 300 -18.97 -12.35 -3.77
CA VAL A 300 -19.75 -13.45 -3.21
C VAL A 300 -21.05 -13.50 -3.99
N GLU A 301 -21.19 -14.53 -4.83
CA GLU A 301 -22.37 -14.74 -5.68
C GLU A 301 -22.88 -16.16 -5.50
N ASN A 302 -24.20 -16.32 -5.28
CA ASN A 302 -24.85 -17.63 -5.14
C ASN A 302 -24.10 -18.57 -4.16
N GLU A 303 -23.72 -18.05 -2.99
CA GLU A 303 -22.99 -18.78 -1.95
C GLU A 303 -21.55 -19.19 -2.29
N GLN A 304 -21.04 -18.80 -3.47
CA GLN A 304 -19.68 -19.07 -3.88
C GLN A 304 -18.83 -17.81 -3.80
N ILE A 305 -17.67 -17.95 -3.16
CA ILE A 305 -16.65 -16.93 -3.13
C ILE A 305 -15.87 -17.05 -4.44
N LYS A 306 -15.96 -16.02 -5.28
CA LYS A 306 -15.14 -15.90 -6.48
C LYS A 306 -14.02 -14.92 -6.17
N LEU A 307 -12.79 -15.35 -6.41
CA LEU A 307 -11.57 -14.58 -6.14
C LEU A 307 -10.71 -14.57 -7.39
N VAL A 308 -10.11 -13.42 -7.72
CA VAL A 308 -9.06 -13.39 -8.74
C VAL A 308 -7.79 -14.04 -8.19
N SER A 309 -7.39 -15.14 -8.81
CA SER A 309 -6.19 -15.89 -8.43
C SER A 309 -4.92 -15.04 -8.59
N LEU A 310 -3.88 -15.36 -7.82
CA LEU A 310 -2.59 -14.67 -7.96
C LEU A 310 -1.95 -14.89 -9.34
N LYS A 311 -2.32 -15.97 -10.04
CA LYS A 311 -1.89 -16.21 -11.42
C LYS A 311 -2.51 -15.20 -12.38
N GLN A 312 -3.82 -15.01 -12.29
CA GLN A 312 -4.53 -14.03 -13.11
C GLN A 312 -4.04 -12.60 -12.84
N LEU A 313 -3.73 -12.30 -11.58
CA LEU A 313 -3.08 -11.04 -11.22
C LEU A 313 -1.68 -10.91 -11.86
N ASP A 314 -0.84 -11.93 -11.79
CA ASP A 314 0.49 -11.90 -12.43
C ASP A 314 0.40 -11.72 -13.95
N ASP A 315 -0.50 -12.46 -14.61
CA ASP A 315 -0.78 -12.35 -16.04
C ASP A 315 -1.25 -10.93 -16.40
N CYS A 316 -2.15 -10.34 -15.59
CA CYS A 316 -2.59 -8.96 -15.76
C CYS A 316 -1.42 -7.96 -15.66
N LEU A 317 -0.57 -8.14 -14.66
CA LEU A 317 0.60 -7.29 -14.43
C LEU A 317 1.68 -7.50 -15.50
N GLN A 318 1.76 -8.67 -16.12
CA GLN A 318 2.58 -8.96 -17.29
C GLN A 318 2.11 -8.17 -18.51
N THR A 319 0.79 -8.19 -18.79
CA THR A 319 0.19 -7.39 -19.86
C THR A 319 0.52 -5.92 -19.63
N PHE A 320 0.33 -5.42 -18.41
CA PHE A 320 0.66 -4.03 -18.09
C PHE A 320 2.13 -3.68 -18.37
N THR A 321 3.04 -4.58 -18.00
CA THR A 321 4.48 -4.41 -18.20
C THR A 321 4.83 -4.41 -19.69
N THR A 322 4.14 -5.21 -20.49
CA THR A 322 4.36 -5.32 -21.94
C THR A 322 3.81 -4.10 -22.67
N ASP A 323 2.62 -3.62 -22.29
CA ASP A 323 2.01 -2.40 -22.81
C ASP A 323 2.92 -1.18 -22.57
N MET A 324 3.64 -1.14 -21.44
CA MET A 324 4.64 -0.10 -21.16
C MET A 324 5.86 -0.11 -22.09
N THR A 325 6.15 -1.21 -22.79
CA THR A 325 7.30 -1.29 -23.72
C THR A 325 7.00 -0.76 -25.12
N GLY A 326 5.74 -0.42 -25.41
CA GLY A 326 5.29 0.19 -26.66
C GLY A 326 5.31 1.73 -26.61
N VAL A 327 5.85 2.35 -27.66
CA VAL A 327 5.96 3.79 -27.96
C VAL A 327 5.03 4.71 -27.12
N SER A 328 5.67 5.46 -26.21
CA SER A 328 5.19 6.73 -25.63
C SER A 328 3.96 6.73 -24.70
N PHE A 329 3.88 5.79 -23.75
CA PHE A 329 3.28 6.12 -22.45
C PHE A 329 4.37 6.48 -21.44
N ARG A 330 4.08 7.53 -20.66
CA ARG A 330 5.02 8.30 -19.83
C ARG A 330 6.03 7.41 -19.11
N LYS A 331 7.32 7.70 -19.34
CA LYS A 331 8.44 7.13 -18.59
C LYS A 331 8.14 7.22 -17.09
N PRO A 332 8.57 6.24 -16.29
CA PRO A 332 8.62 6.41 -14.85
C PRO A 332 9.48 7.62 -14.49
N ALA A 333 8.83 8.63 -13.92
CA ALA A 333 9.41 9.83 -13.31
C ALA A 333 10.40 10.63 -14.19
N SER A 334 9.88 11.63 -14.90
CA SER A 334 10.67 12.83 -15.23
C SER A 334 10.05 14.04 -14.54
N THR A 335 10.29 14.22 -13.23
CA THR A 335 10.00 15.47 -12.48
C THR A 335 8.59 16.07 -12.61
N ASP A 336 7.62 15.32 -13.16
CA ASP A 336 6.34 15.85 -13.60
C ASP A 336 5.29 15.73 -12.49
N LYS A 337 4.42 16.73 -12.39
CA LYS A 337 3.45 16.88 -11.28
C LYS A 337 2.30 15.85 -11.33
N GLU A 338 2.26 15.00 -12.35
CA GLU A 338 1.24 13.99 -12.54
C GLU A 338 1.73 12.63 -12.01
N SER A 339 0.95 12.07 -11.10
CA SER A 339 1.21 10.79 -10.45
C SER A 339 1.46 9.68 -11.48
N PHE A 340 2.47 8.85 -11.18
CA PHE A 340 3.07 7.82 -12.04
C PHE A 340 2.05 6.85 -12.67
N LEU A 341 0.87 6.68 -12.08
CA LEU A 341 -0.09 5.62 -12.43
C LEU A 341 -1.57 6.03 -12.33
N ARG A 342 -1.92 7.31 -12.16
CA ARG A 342 -3.35 7.71 -12.04
C ARG A 342 -4.10 7.46 -13.37
N PRO A 343 -5.29 6.82 -13.39
CA PRO A 343 -6.15 6.42 -12.25
C PRO A 343 -5.85 5.04 -11.64
N GLY A 344 -4.92 4.29 -12.20
CA GLY A 344 -4.55 2.92 -11.85
C GLY A 344 -4.43 2.08 -13.12
N TYR A 345 -4.22 0.77 -12.94
CA TYR A 345 -4.33 -0.21 -14.01
C TYR A 345 -5.11 -1.41 -13.51
N SER A 346 -6.12 -1.83 -14.27
CA SER A 346 -6.96 -2.97 -13.90
C SER A 346 -7.27 -3.83 -15.10
N CYS A 347 -7.08 -5.14 -14.98
CA CYS A 347 -7.67 -6.10 -15.90
C CYS A 347 -9.00 -6.55 -15.34
N SER A 348 -10.04 -6.54 -16.18
CA SER A 348 -11.31 -7.18 -15.85
C SER A 348 -11.23 -8.64 -16.26
N LEU A 349 -11.65 -9.55 -15.38
CA LEU A 349 -11.90 -10.91 -15.78
C LEU A 349 -13.26 -10.94 -16.49
N ALA A 350 -13.25 -11.14 -17.80
CA ALA A 350 -14.47 -11.51 -18.49
C ALA A 350 -15.00 -12.81 -17.84
N PRO A 351 -16.31 -12.93 -17.57
CA PRO A 351 -16.87 -14.21 -17.17
C PRO A 351 -16.50 -15.22 -18.25
N ARG A 352 -15.94 -16.36 -17.86
CA ARG A 352 -15.86 -17.51 -18.75
C ARG A 352 -17.30 -17.80 -19.17
N VAL A 353 -17.67 -17.38 -20.38
CA VAL A 353 -18.80 -17.98 -21.07
C VAL A 353 -18.35 -19.42 -21.28
N GLU A 354 -18.80 -20.32 -20.40
CA GLU A 354 -18.79 -21.73 -20.71
C GLU A 354 -19.52 -21.83 -22.05
N ALA A 355 -18.77 -22.16 -23.10
CA ALA A 355 -19.36 -22.47 -24.38
C ALA A 355 -20.34 -23.60 -24.12
N ALA A 356 -21.64 -23.27 -24.14
CA ALA A 356 -22.70 -24.24 -24.10
C ALA A 356 -22.43 -25.25 -25.22
N LYS A 357 -22.24 -26.51 -24.83
CA LYS A 357 -22.15 -27.63 -25.76
C LYS A 357 -23.48 -27.87 -26.44
#